data_AF-A0A227J0I2-F1
#
_entry.id   AF-A0A227J0I2-F1
#
_cell.length_a   1.000
_cell.length_b   1.000
_cell.length_c   1.000
_cell.angle_alpha   90.00
_cell.angle_beta   90.00
_cell.angle_gamma   90.00
#
_symmetry.space_group_name_H-M   'P 1'
#
loop_
_entity.id
_entity.type
_entity.pdbx_description
1 polymer ?
#
loop_
_entity_poly.entity_id
_entity_poly.type
_entity_poly.pdbx_seq_one_letter_code
_entity_poly.pdbx_strand_id
1 'polypeptide(L)'
;ELNANRLLLIDDYQPRVEHLMRLAKEIGIEVTHRNDWSAAQSLGRDLDDFDRIIASVNNAQDRDALYELDATESAAKRVLFLAPCVMEEGQAWS
;
A
#
# COMPACT_ATOMS: atom_id res chain seq x y z
N GLU A 1 -17.54 -15.81 -12.23
CA GLU A 1 -16.64 -15.97 -11.08
C GLU A 1 -16.38 -14.57 -10.52
N LEU A 2 -16.45 -14.38 -9.20
CA LEU A 2 -15.98 -13.13 -8.60
C LEU A 2 -14.48 -13.09 -8.87
N ASN A 3 -14.05 -12.22 -9.79
CA ASN A 3 -12.64 -11.94 -10.01
C ASN A 3 -12.04 -11.65 -8.63
N ALA A 4 -11.05 -12.43 -8.21
CA ALA A 4 -10.47 -12.26 -6.88
C ALA A 4 -9.94 -10.83 -6.79
N ASN A 5 -10.55 -9.99 -5.95
CA ASN A 5 -10.08 -8.63 -5.72
C ASN A 5 -8.72 -8.73 -5.03
N ARG A 6 -7.64 -8.55 -5.79
CA ARG A 6 -6.26 -8.61 -5.30
C ARG A 6 -5.83 -7.22 -4.86
N LEU A 7 -5.51 -7.07 -3.59
CA LEU A 7 -5.07 -5.82 -2.96
C LEU A 7 -3.58 -5.92 -2.61
N LEU A 8 -2.81 -4.92 -3.00
CA LEU A 8 -1.47 -4.68 -2.44
C LEU A 8 -1.58 -3.67 -1.29
N LEU A 9 -1.09 -4.04 -0.11
CA LEU A 9 -0.94 -3.16 1.04
C LEU A 9 0.54 -2.84 1.27
N ILE A 10 0.90 -1.56 1.21
CA ILE A 10 2.26 -1.07 1.48
C ILE A 10 2.22 -0.25 2.77
N ASP A 11 2.72 -0.84 3.85
CA ASP A 11 2.58 -0.25 5.19
C ASP A 11 3.56 -0.89 6.19
N ASP A 12 4.29 -0.07 6.95
CA ASP A 12 5.24 -0.51 7.97
C ASP A 12 4.61 -0.60 9.38
N TYR A 13 3.44 -0.01 9.59
CA TYR A 13 2.80 0.06 10.90
C TYR A 13 1.94 -1.19 11.17
N GLN A 14 2.54 -2.17 11.83
CA GLN A 14 1.95 -3.49 12.11
C GLN A 14 0.50 -3.48 12.64
N PRO A 15 0.11 -2.63 13.62
CA PRO A 15 -1.27 -2.65 14.11
C PRO A 15 -2.31 -2.34 13.03
N ARG A 16 -1.98 -1.45 12.08
CA ARG A 16 -2.86 -1.14 10.95
C ARG A 16 -2.84 -2.24 9.90
N VAL A 17 -1.68 -2.85 9.64
CA VAL A 17 -1.55 -4.02 8.76
C VAL A 17 -2.43 -5.16 9.23
N GLU A 18 -2.31 -5.56 10.50
CA GLU A 18 -3.10 -6.64 11.08
C GLU A 18 -4.60 -6.36 11.00
N HIS A 19 -5.00 -5.12 11.30
CA HIS A 19 -6.39 -4.70 11.24
C HIS A 19 -6.96 -4.77 9.81
N LEU A 20 -6.24 -4.23 8.82
CA LEU A 20 -6.66 -4.23 7.42
C LEU A 20 -6.66 -5.64 6.82
N MET A 21 -5.67 -6.47 7.12
CA MET A 21 -5.64 -7.88 6.69
C MET A 21 -6.83 -8.67 7.23
N ARG A 22 -7.20 -8.45 8.51
CA ARG A 22 -8.38 -9.07 9.11
C ARG A 22 -9.67 -8.65 8.38
N LEU A 23 -9.87 -7.35 8.17
CA LEU A 23 -11.05 -6.84 7.46
C LEU A 23 -11.12 -7.37 6.03
N ALA A 24 -10.01 -7.36 5.30
CA ALA A 24 -9.95 -7.87 3.94
C ALA A 24 -10.33 -9.35 3.86
N LYS A 25 -9.84 -10.17 4.80
CA LYS A 25 -10.21 -11.58 4.91
C LYS A 25 -11.72 -11.77 5.17
N GLU A 26 -12.32 -10.95 6.05
CA GLU A 26 -13.75 -11.01 6.36
C GLU A 26 -14.64 -10.73 5.12
N ILE A 27 -14.15 -9.92 4.17
CA ILE A 27 -14.87 -9.57 2.94
C ILE A 27 -14.36 -10.31 1.69
N GLY A 28 -13.46 -11.29 1.85
CA GLY A 28 -12.97 -12.13 0.75
C GLY A 28 -12.01 -11.44 -0.23
N ILE A 29 -11.25 -10.44 0.22
CA ILE A 29 -10.18 -9.79 -0.55
C ILE A 29 -8.85 -10.49 -0.26
N GLU A 30 -8.10 -10.81 -1.31
CA GLU A 30 -6.75 -11.35 -1.18
C GLU A 30 -5.76 -10.20 -1.02
N VAL A 31 -4.95 -10.22 0.05
CA VAL A 31 -4.00 -9.13 0.36
C VAL A 31 -2.57 -9.64 0.26
N THR A 32 -1.77 -8.96 -0.55
CA THR A 32 -0.30 -9.04 -0.50
C THR A 32 0.22 -7.85 0.29
N HIS A 33 1.09 -8.08 1.27
CA HIS A 33 1.66 -7.02 2.12
C HIS A 33 3.15 -6.79 1.82
N ARG A 34 3.56 -5.52 1.85
CA ARG A 34 4.94 -5.04 1.79
C ARG A 34 5.12 -3.93 2.84
N ASN A 35 6.31 -3.82 3.40
CA ASN A 35 6.59 -2.84 4.46
C ASN A 35 6.79 -1.43 3.90
N ASP A 36 7.33 -1.30 2.69
CA ASP A 36 7.71 -0.02 2.11
C ASP A 36 7.66 -0.04 0.58
N TRP A 37 7.78 1.15 -0.01
CA TRP A 37 7.72 1.34 -1.45
C TRP A 37 8.89 0.68 -2.20
N SER A 38 10.09 0.60 -1.61
CA SER A 38 11.23 -0.07 -2.22
C SER A 38 10.96 -1.58 -2.40
N ALA A 39 10.40 -2.20 -1.36
CA ALA A 39 9.98 -3.59 -1.40
C ALA A 39 8.83 -3.80 -2.41
N ALA A 40 7.95 -2.81 -2.60
CA ALA A 40 6.90 -2.87 -3.61
C ALA A 40 7.41 -2.67 -5.04
N GLN A 41 8.39 -1.78 -5.27
CA GLN A 41 9.03 -1.57 -6.59
C GLN A 41 9.69 -2.85 -7.13
N SER A 42 10.16 -3.73 -6.25
CA SER A 42 10.71 -5.04 -6.65
C SER A 42 9.73 -5.94 -7.41
N LEU A 43 8.42 -5.66 -7.31
CA LEU A 43 7.37 -6.35 -8.07
C LEU A 43 7.36 -5.94 -9.56
N GLY A 44 7.86 -4.75 -9.90
CA GLY A 44 7.90 -4.26 -11.28
C GLY A 44 6.54 -4.35 -11.98
N ARG A 45 6.47 -5.11 -13.08
CA ARG A 45 5.24 -5.30 -13.87
C ARG A 45 4.15 -6.09 -13.13
N ASP A 46 4.51 -6.83 -12.08
CA ASP A 46 3.53 -7.55 -11.26
C ASP A 46 2.67 -6.59 -10.42
N LEU A 47 2.91 -5.28 -10.45
CA LEU A 47 2.01 -4.28 -9.88
C LEU A 47 0.67 -4.20 -10.63
N ASP A 48 0.63 -4.53 -11.93
CA ASP A 48 -0.59 -4.49 -12.74
C ASP A 48 -1.59 -5.62 -12.40
N ASP A 49 -1.09 -6.67 -11.74
CA ASP A 49 -1.84 -7.84 -11.25
C ASP A 49 -2.76 -7.52 -10.07
N PHE A 50 -2.57 -6.34 -9.45
CA PHE A 50 -3.38 -5.86 -8.34
C PHE A 50 -4.50 -4.93 -8.82
N ASP A 51 -5.71 -5.18 -8.35
CA ASP A 51 -6.88 -4.36 -8.64
C ASP A 51 -6.83 -3.02 -7.90
N ARG A 52 -6.22 -3.03 -6.70
CA ARG A 52 -6.04 -1.86 -5.85
C ARG A 52 -4.70 -1.91 -5.14
N ILE A 53 -4.16 -0.73 -4.90
CA ILE A 53 -2.97 -0.55 -4.06
C ILE A 53 -3.36 0.41 -2.95
N ILE A 54 -3.18 0.02 -1.70
CA ILE A 54 -3.30 0.89 -0.53
C ILE A 54 -1.91 1.07 0.03
N ALA A 55 -1.47 2.32 0.16
CA ALA A 55 -0.11 2.61 0.59
C ALA A 55 -0.06 3.74 1.61
N SER A 56 0.73 3.56 2.66
CA SER A 56 1.15 4.64 3.55
C SER A 56 2.20 5.50 2.86
N VAL A 57 2.04 6.82 2.96
CA VAL A 57 3.06 7.79 2.55
C VAL A 57 3.51 8.51 3.82
N ASN A 58 4.67 8.08 4.32
CA ASN A 58 5.17 8.43 5.63
C ASN A 58 6.22 9.55 5.54
N ASN A 59 6.98 9.60 4.45
CA ASN A 59 8.04 10.57 4.23
C ASN A 59 8.12 11.06 2.76
N ALA A 60 9.06 11.96 2.48
CA ALA A 60 9.27 12.50 1.14
C ALA A 60 9.77 11.45 0.14
N GLN A 61 10.54 10.45 0.58
CA GLN A 61 11.03 9.38 -0.30
C GLN A 61 9.88 8.49 -0.78
N ASP A 62 8.91 8.16 0.08
CA ASP A 62 7.70 7.43 -0.31
C ASP A 62 6.88 8.20 -1.36
N ARG A 63 6.77 9.52 -1.16
CA ARG A 63 6.09 10.41 -2.11
C ARG A 63 6.85 10.47 -3.44
N ASP A 64 8.16 10.53 -3.41
CA ASP A 64 8.97 10.61 -4.64
C ASP A 64 8.94 9.28 -5.39
N ALA A 65 9.00 8.14 -4.68
CA ALA A 65 8.82 6.79 -5.24
C ALA A 65 7.45 6.60 -5.91
N LEU A 66 6.41 7.27 -5.39
CA LEU A 66 5.09 7.31 -6.02
C LEU A 66 5.12 8.03 -7.38
N TYR A 67 5.78 9.19 -7.45
CA TYR A 67 5.87 9.95 -8.70
C TYR A 67 6.70 9.23 -9.76
N GLU A 68 7.64 8.37 -9.34
CA GLU A 68 8.43 7.54 -10.25
C GLU A 68 7.62 6.40 -10.90
N LEU A 69 6.44 6.04 -10.37
CA LEU A 69 5.49 5.11 -10.99
C LEU A 69 4.72 5.77 -12.19
N ASP A 70 5.30 6.78 -12.84
CA ASP A 70 4.60 7.89 -13.52
C ASP A 70 3.51 7.54 -14.56
N ALA A 71 2.41 8.29 -14.42
CA ALA A 71 1.33 8.77 -15.30
C ALA A 71 0.68 7.90 -16.41
N THR A 72 1.27 6.81 -16.88
CA THR A 72 0.73 6.04 -18.02
C THR A 72 0.38 4.60 -17.68
N GLU A 73 0.90 4.07 -16.57
CA GLU A 73 0.60 2.72 -16.11
C GLU A 73 -0.75 2.67 -15.37
N SER A 74 -1.56 1.65 -15.68
CA SER A 74 -2.89 1.48 -15.08
C SER A 74 -2.84 1.33 -13.55
N ALA A 75 -1.71 0.90 -13.00
CA ALA A 75 -1.50 0.72 -11.56
C ALA A 75 -1.49 2.03 -10.76
N ALA A 76 -0.88 3.12 -11.28
CA ALA A 76 -0.81 4.41 -10.59
C ALA A 76 -2.21 5.03 -10.33
N LYS A 77 -3.20 4.72 -11.19
CA LYS A 77 -4.60 5.17 -11.05
C LYS A 77 -5.40 4.40 -10.00
N ARG A 78 -4.84 3.33 -9.42
CA ARG A 78 -5.50 2.43 -8.46
C ARG A 78 -4.97 2.60 -7.03
N VAL A 79 -4.07 3.57 -6.82
CA VAL A 79 -3.44 3.83 -5.52
C VAL A 79 -4.36 4.68 -4.65
N LEU A 80 -4.67 4.17 -3.46
CA LEU A 80 -5.32 4.90 -2.37
C LEU A 80 -4.30 5.18 -1.28
N PHE A 81 -4.19 6.45 -0.89
CA PHE A 81 -3.23 6.89 0.12
C PHE A 81 -3.83 6.77 1.52
N LEU A 82 -3.09 6.11 2.41
CA LEU A 82 -3.34 6.21 3.84
C LEU A 82 -2.63 7.46 4.35
N ALA A 83 -3.38 8.31 5.04
CA ALA A 83 -2.78 9.37 5.82
C ALA A 83 -1.78 8.77 6.82
N PRO A 84 -0.65 9.45 7.08
CA PRO A 84 0.29 8.99 8.10
C PRO A 84 -0.46 8.78 9.41
N CYS A 85 -0.11 7.72 10.13
CA CYS A 85 -0.63 7.53 11.48
C CYS A 85 -0.21 8.76 12.28
N VAL A 86 -1.18 9.56 12.73
CA VAL A 86 -0.92 10.59 13.74
C VAL A 86 -0.60 9.80 15.00
N MET A 87 0.68 9.47 15.20
CA MET A 87 1.14 8.99 16.49
C MET A 87 0.90 10.14 17.48
N GLU A 88 0.38 9.82 18.66
CA GLU A 88 0.14 10.83 19.70
C GLU A 88 1.37 11.74 19.85
N GLU A 89 1.14 13.04 20.05
CA GLU A 89 2.19 14.04 20.22
C GLU A 89 3.30 13.52 21.16
N GLY A 90 4.50 13.28 20.63
CA GLY A 90 5.66 12.90 21.44
C GLY A 90 6.53 11.76 20.90
N GLN A 91 6.07 11.00 19.90
CA GLN A 91 6.93 10.04 19.21
C GLN A 91 7.46 10.66 17.91
N ALA A 92 8.56 11.42 18.03
CA ALA A 92 9.29 11.94 16.88
C ALA A 92 9.98 10.80 16.13
N TRP A 93 10.01 10.91 14.81
CA TRP A 93 10.86 10.13 13.91
C TRP A 93 12.30 10.11 14.45
N SER A 94 12.81 8.94 14.82
CA SER A 94 14.20 8.71 15.19
C SER A 94 14.93 7.95 14.10
#